data_AF-A0AAW2DD07-F1
#
_entry.id   AF-A0AAW2DD07-F1
#
_cell.length_a   1.000
_cell.length_b   1.000
_cell.length_c   1.000
_cell.angle_alpha   90.00
_cell.angle_beta   90.00
_cell.angle_gamma   90.00
#
_symmetry.space_group_name_H-M   'P 1'
#
loop_
_entity.id
_entity.type
_entity.pdbx_description
1 polymer ?
#
loop_
_entity_poly.entity_id
_entity_poly.type
_entity_poly.pdbx_seq_one_letter_code
_entity_poly.pdbx_strand_id
1 'polypeptide(L)'
;MALILRNDCPPFELLVNVCVLLRLDLKGKSEVHASGICLDDECWRLYEQKVHSLLNQGLNNRAKLIRVTWRNTLSDCSIENGFSILDREPLLVGVSVSSMKNAFRVVDIGPNAENKEEALKFRKFWGEKAELRRFKDGTIAESTVWESEHWNRHLILKRIAEYVLLRHLSLSKESIVHIMDQLDFSLLHGVRDPISFSGSLLEALEVLSKRLRLIQGIPLKVSSVQPLDPAFRFTSVFPPEPHPLAIDKGDVPRLQKLMPSCIQPLEVMIQLEGSGNWPMDDIAIEKTKTAFLLKIGESLQNSWGMTCTATEDDVDVFMSGYVFRLKIWHERGLSLLKREDGSDQFKWNNFMLTRKGYEENKQNVSAAMFLATAYDKASEAWTRFSPNVSELKRLVAYARSSASLLNKLILQDQIDSYKWECLLRTPLNNYDAVILLHRDKLPYPQRLLFPSELNQGKHVARGNASKVFQPFMSPGDFKGSLEELKNKLLVNFDPLRFFFGDLEKEFSNMFKVWYDSLGGDAIGITWDRFSSKKRGGEEGEDPVDILKSVGQFGKGFVRSVYSLKSPRLMN
;
A
#
# COMPACT_ATOMS: atom_id res chain seq x y z
N MET A 1 -8.90 1.73 5.46
CA MET A 1 -9.00 1.63 6.94
C MET A 1 -9.83 2.75 7.59
N ALA A 2 -9.84 3.98 7.08
CA ALA A 2 -10.57 5.11 7.72
C ALA A 2 -12.11 5.02 7.74
N LEU A 3 -12.73 4.10 6.98
CA LEU A 3 -14.18 3.97 6.86
C LEU A 3 -14.85 2.99 7.85
N ILE A 4 -14.08 2.22 8.64
CA ILE A 4 -14.62 1.09 9.43
C ILE A 4 -14.71 1.38 10.94
N LEU A 5 -14.11 2.46 11.43
CA LEU A 5 -14.10 2.79 12.86
C LEU A 5 -15.05 3.97 13.12
N ARG A 6 -16.36 3.71 13.15
CA ARG A 6 -17.33 4.62 13.76
C ARG A 6 -17.71 4.11 15.15
N ASN A 7 -17.53 5.03 16.10
CA ASN A 7 -18.10 5.12 17.45
C ASN A 7 -17.56 4.13 18.49
N ASP A 8 -17.38 4.66 19.70
CA ASP A 8 -16.99 3.99 20.97
C ASP A 8 -15.50 3.98 21.37
N CYS A 9 -14.76 5.07 21.11
CA CYS A 9 -13.57 5.38 21.93
C CYS A 9 -13.25 6.89 21.97
N PRO A 10 -13.38 7.58 23.12
CA PRO A 10 -13.03 9.00 23.24
C PRO A 10 -11.55 9.37 23.01
N PRO A 11 -10.52 8.50 23.17
CA PRO A 11 -9.16 8.88 22.78
C PRO A 11 -8.93 8.98 21.26
N PHE A 12 -9.89 8.53 20.44
CA PHE A 12 -9.74 8.48 18.99
C PHE A 12 -9.90 9.86 18.30
N GLU A 13 -10.65 10.80 18.88
CA GLU A 13 -10.95 12.09 18.24
C GLU A 13 -9.74 13.04 18.10
N LEU A 14 -8.75 12.92 18.98
CA LEU A 14 -7.50 13.70 18.88
C LEU A 14 -6.52 13.10 17.87
N LEU A 15 -6.61 11.79 17.60
CA LEU A 15 -5.71 11.08 16.68
C LEU A 15 -6.17 11.12 15.23
N VAL A 16 -7.49 11.14 15.00
CA VAL A 16 -8.05 11.15 13.63
C VAL A 16 -7.94 12.53 12.96
N ASN A 17 -7.82 13.61 13.74
CA ASN A 17 -7.83 14.99 13.23
C ASN A 17 -6.42 15.63 13.14
N VAL A 18 -5.38 14.91 13.52
CA VAL A 18 -4.01 15.40 13.63
C VAL A 18 -3.10 14.66 12.67
N CYS A 19 -2.28 15.38 11.92
CA CYS A 19 -1.35 14.80 10.94
C CYS A 19 0.02 14.48 11.55
N VAL A 20 0.44 15.23 12.57
CA VAL A 20 1.72 15.04 13.28
C VAL A 20 1.47 15.12 14.77
N LEU A 21 1.94 14.11 15.51
CA LEU A 21 1.87 14.08 16.97
C LEU A 21 3.28 14.17 17.55
N LEU A 22 3.46 15.11 18.48
CA LEU A 22 4.67 15.25 19.28
C LEU A 22 4.30 14.99 20.73
N ARG A 23 5.21 14.34 21.44
CA ARG A 23 5.11 14.08 22.86
C ARG A 23 6.37 14.64 23.51
N LEU A 24 6.18 15.52 24.49
CA LEU A 24 7.27 16.12 25.25
C LEU A 24 7.28 15.51 26.65
N ASP A 25 8.33 14.78 26.97
CA ASP A 25 8.59 14.27 28.31
C ASP A 25 9.24 15.37 29.16
N LEU A 26 8.50 15.82 30.17
CA LEU A 26 8.86 16.96 31.01
C LEU A 26 9.10 16.53 32.47
N LYS A 27 9.28 15.22 32.72
CA LYS A 27 9.51 14.67 34.05
C LYS A 27 10.68 15.34 34.76
N GLY A 28 10.49 15.76 36.02
CA GLY A 28 11.52 16.38 36.84
C GLY A 28 11.94 17.81 36.45
N LYS A 29 11.21 18.49 35.54
CA LYS A 29 11.52 19.89 35.18
C LYS A 29 10.79 20.90 36.07
N SER A 30 11.54 21.52 36.98
CA SER A 30 11.02 22.51 37.94
C SER A 30 10.46 23.78 37.28
N GLU A 31 10.97 24.18 36.11
CA GLU A 31 10.49 25.35 35.35
C GLU A 31 9.00 25.26 34.92
N VAL A 32 8.45 24.04 34.92
CA VAL A 32 7.06 23.78 34.54
C VAL A 32 6.10 24.05 35.70
N HIS A 33 6.53 23.77 36.94
CA HIS A 33 5.66 23.74 38.12
C HIS A 33 5.94 24.88 39.09
N ALA A 34 7.11 25.51 39.01
CA ALA A 34 7.49 26.61 39.89
C ALA A 34 7.37 27.95 39.16
N SER A 35 6.20 28.61 39.27
CA SER A 35 6.19 30.07 39.24
C SER A 35 6.31 30.54 40.70
N GLY A 36 7.25 31.43 40.99
CA GLY A 36 7.48 31.94 42.36
C GLY A 36 6.42 32.94 42.83
N ILE A 37 5.29 33.05 42.11
CA ILE A 37 4.27 34.09 42.29
C ILE A 37 2.90 33.48 41.96
N CYS A 38 1.89 33.71 42.81
CA CYS A 38 0.51 33.34 42.50
C CYS A 38 0.03 34.12 41.27
N LEU A 39 -0.22 33.43 40.17
CA LEU A 39 -0.78 33.98 38.93
C LEU A 39 -2.19 33.43 38.72
N ASP A 40 -3.06 34.21 38.08
CA ASP A 40 -4.42 33.78 37.71
C ASP A 40 -4.41 32.62 36.70
N ASP A 41 -3.32 32.50 35.93
CA ASP A 41 -3.07 31.39 35.02
C ASP A 41 -2.11 30.37 35.63
N GLU A 42 -2.55 29.11 35.67
CA GLU A 42 -1.75 27.98 36.14
C GLU A 42 -0.46 27.81 35.32
N CYS A 43 0.66 27.51 36.01
CA CYS A 43 2.01 27.42 35.40
C CYS A 43 2.07 26.52 34.16
N TRP A 44 1.34 25.39 34.18
CA TRP A 44 1.31 24.45 33.06
C TRP A 44 0.59 25.02 31.82
N ARG A 45 -0.46 25.84 31.99
CA ARG A 45 -1.16 26.49 30.87
C ARG A 45 -0.28 27.53 30.19
N LEU A 46 0.51 28.27 30.96
CA LEU A 46 1.51 29.20 30.40
C LEU A 46 2.55 28.44 29.58
N TYR A 47 2.97 27.26 30.03
CA TYR A 47 3.88 26.41 29.27
C TYR A 47 3.24 25.86 27.98
N GLU A 48 1.97 25.42 28.02
CA GLU A 48 1.22 25.02 26.83
C GLU A 48 1.14 26.15 25.80
N GLN A 49 0.80 27.37 26.24
CA GLN A 49 0.74 28.56 25.39
C GLN A 49 2.11 28.90 24.81
N LYS A 50 3.18 28.77 25.61
CA LYS A 50 4.56 28.97 25.15
C LYS A 50 4.91 28.00 24.03
N VAL A 51 4.71 26.70 24.24
CA VAL A 51 4.94 25.67 23.21
C VAL A 51 4.09 25.92 21.96
N HIS A 52 2.82 26.27 22.13
CA HIS A 52 1.93 26.60 21.01
C HIS A 52 2.46 27.80 20.21
N SER A 53 2.85 28.90 20.87
CA SER A 53 3.34 30.11 20.21
C SER A 53 4.62 29.87 19.41
N LEU A 54 5.56 29.10 19.98
CA LEU A 54 6.82 28.73 19.32
C LEU A 54 6.56 27.89 18.06
N LEU A 55 5.72 26.86 18.16
CA LEU A 55 5.41 26.00 17.03
C LEU A 55 4.57 26.73 15.97
N ASN A 56 3.67 27.62 16.38
CA ASN A 56 2.91 28.45 15.46
C ASN A 56 3.82 29.41 14.68
N GLN A 57 4.82 30.01 15.34
CA GLN A 57 5.81 30.84 14.68
C GLN A 57 6.74 30.03 13.76
N GLY A 58 7.14 28.83 14.17
CA GLY A 58 8.06 27.98 13.41
C GLY A 58 7.42 27.28 12.20
N LEU A 59 6.22 26.74 12.37
CA LEU A 59 5.50 26.04 11.29
C LEU A 59 4.72 27.00 10.40
N ASN A 60 4.25 28.14 10.93
CA ASN A 60 3.52 29.16 10.18
C ASN A 60 2.42 28.53 9.29
N ASN A 61 2.31 28.93 8.03
CA ASN A 61 1.33 28.40 7.07
C ASN A 61 1.54 26.93 6.64
N ARG A 62 2.53 26.20 7.20
CA ARG A 62 2.63 24.73 7.05
C ARG A 62 1.56 24.03 7.90
N ALA A 63 1.26 24.58 9.07
CA ALA A 63 0.21 24.11 9.95
C ALA A 63 -1.09 24.86 9.68
N LYS A 64 -2.22 24.14 9.73
CA LYS A 64 -3.57 24.73 9.76
C LYS A 64 -4.02 24.98 11.18
N LEU A 65 -3.71 24.03 12.08
CA LEU A 65 -4.08 24.07 13.48
C LEU A 65 -2.98 23.40 14.29
N ILE A 66 -2.62 24.00 15.41
CA ILE A 66 -1.73 23.42 16.41
C ILE A 66 -2.51 23.35 17.70
N ARG A 67 -2.53 22.19 18.34
CA ARG A 67 -3.17 21.99 19.64
C ARG A 67 -2.15 21.40 20.59
N VAL A 68 -1.90 22.11 21.67
CA VAL A 68 -1.05 21.68 22.76
C VAL A 68 -1.96 21.33 23.94
N THR A 69 -1.75 20.16 24.55
CA THR A 69 -2.58 19.73 25.68
C THR A 69 -1.76 18.87 26.63
N TRP A 70 -1.78 19.28 27.88
CA TRP A 70 -1.23 18.60 29.03
C TRP A 70 -2.38 18.02 29.83
N ARG A 71 -2.61 16.71 29.69
CA ARG A 71 -3.70 16.02 30.40
C ARG A 71 -3.28 15.71 31.84
N ASN A 72 -3.16 16.74 32.67
CA ASN A 72 -2.62 16.62 34.02
C ASN A 72 -3.66 16.31 35.12
N THR A 73 -4.93 16.14 34.75
CA THR A 73 -5.99 15.78 35.70
C THR A 73 -6.21 14.28 35.68
N LEU A 74 -5.69 13.58 36.68
CA LEU A 74 -6.15 12.24 37.02
C LEU A 74 -7.61 12.35 37.50
N SER A 75 -8.47 11.42 37.08
CA SER A 75 -9.83 11.29 37.62
C SER A 75 -9.83 10.95 39.13
N ASP A 76 -8.70 10.42 39.63
CA ASP A 76 -8.55 9.83 40.95
C ASP A 76 -7.64 10.69 41.86
N CYS A 77 -7.68 12.01 41.71
CA CYS A 77 -6.83 12.92 42.47
C CYS A 77 -7.14 12.84 43.98
N SER A 78 -6.25 12.23 44.77
CA SER A 78 -6.26 12.38 46.22
C SER A 78 -5.89 13.81 46.58
N ILE A 79 -6.79 14.51 47.29
CA ILE A 79 -6.59 15.88 47.77
C ILE A 79 -5.31 15.99 48.63
N GLU A 80 -4.95 14.91 49.33
CA GLU A 80 -3.77 14.85 50.21
C GLU A 80 -2.44 15.01 49.46
N ASN A 81 -2.38 14.63 48.18
CA ASN A 81 -1.17 14.73 47.38
C ASN A 81 -1.04 16.07 46.61
N GLY A 82 -2.10 16.89 46.59
CA GLY A 82 -2.14 18.17 45.86
C GLY A 82 -1.69 18.08 44.39
N PHE A 83 -1.24 19.21 43.83
CA PHE A 83 -0.70 19.31 42.47
C PHE A 83 0.79 18.92 42.36
N SER A 84 1.33 18.16 43.31
CA SER A 84 2.75 17.75 43.30
C SER A 84 3.07 16.63 42.29
N ILE A 85 2.07 16.16 41.54
CA ILE A 85 2.13 15.02 40.59
C ILE A 85 1.96 15.48 39.13
N LEU A 86 2.33 16.73 38.80
CA LEU A 86 2.09 17.30 37.47
C LEU A 86 3.10 16.86 36.38
N ASP A 87 4.08 16.02 36.70
CA ASP A 87 5.17 15.63 35.79
C ASP A 87 5.10 14.17 35.31
N ARG A 88 4.01 13.46 35.60
CA ARG A 88 3.84 12.05 35.24
C ARG A 88 3.37 11.81 33.82
N GLU A 89 2.54 12.70 33.29
CA GLU A 89 1.99 12.59 31.94
C GLU A 89 2.72 13.54 30.99
N PRO A 90 3.03 13.09 29.77
CA PRO A 90 3.73 13.92 28.80
C PRO A 90 2.81 15.00 28.24
N LEU A 91 3.43 16.11 27.81
CA LEU A 91 2.73 17.16 27.07
C LEU A 91 2.53 16.70 25.62
N LEU A 92 1.29 16.72 25.14
CA LEU A 92 0.95 16.31 23.78
C LEU A 92 0.77 17.52 22.87
N VAL A 93 1.35 17.45 21.68
CA VAL A 93 1.16 18.44 20.62
C VAL A 93 0.64 17.77 19.37
N GLY A 94 -0.56 18.15 18.96
CA GLY A 94 -1.13 17.77 17.66
C GLY A 94 -1.02 18.90 16.65
N VAL A 95 -0.46 18.60 15.48
CA VAL A 95 -0.41 19.51 14.34
C VAL A 95 -1.27 18.96 13.19
N SER A 96 -2.23 19.77 12.74
CA SER A 96 -2.98 19.55 11.50
C SER A 96 -2.31 20.33 10.38
N VAL A 97 -2.08 19.70 9.23
CA VAL A 97 -1.37 20.27 8.10
C VAL A 97 -2.32 21.08 7.20
N SER A 98 -1.86 22.22 6.66
CA SER A 98 -2.67 23.06 5.77
C SER A 98 -2.85 22.49 4.37
N SER A 99 -1.73 22.17 3.70
CA SER A 99 -1.67 21.49 2.41
C SER A 99 -0.32 20.80 2.25
N MET A 100 -0.28 19.68 1.52
CA MET A 100 0.97 18.94 1.28
C MET A 100 2.04 19.80 0.59
N LYS A 101 1.64 20.71 -0.31
CA LYS A 101 2.56 21.64 -0.99
C LYS A 101 3.28 22.56 0.00
N ASN A 102 2.54 23.12 0.96
CA ASN A 102 3.13 24.00 1.98
C ASN A 102 3.91 23.21 3.02
N ALA A 103 3.38 22.07 3.45
CA ALA A 103 3.97 21.24 4.50
C ALA A 103 5.36 20.72 4.16
N PHE A 104 5.55 20.31 2.91
CA PHE A 104 6.73 19.57 2.44
C PHE A 104 7.70 20.44 1.63
N ARG A 105 7.50 21.76 1.59
CA ARG A 105 8.44 22.66 0.90
C ARG A 105 9.79 22.67 1.60
N VAL A 106 10.85 22.74 0.81
CA VAL A 106 12.24 22.75 1.29
C VAL A 106 12.65 24.12 1.83
N VAL A 107 12.06 25.20 1.31
CA VAL A 107 12.45 26.57 1.67
C VAL A 107 11.27 27.31 2.32
N ASP A 108 11.50 27.92 3.47
CA ASP A 108 10.59 28.90 4.07
C ASP A 108 11.09 30.30 3.76
N ILE A 109 10.26 31.06 3.06
CA ILE A 109 10.52 32.47 2.73
C ILE A 109 10.07 33.31 3.93
N GLY A 110 11.00 34.06 4.50
CA GLY A 110 10.79 35.02 5.57
C GLY A 110 10.64 36.45 5.06
N PRO A 111 10.88 37.46 5.92
CA PRO A 111 10.75 38.87 5.56
C PRO A 111 11.81 39.33 4.57
N ASN A 112 11.50 40.38 3.81
CA ASN A 112 12.45 41.06 2.94
C ASN A 112 13.62 41.62 3.77
N ALA A 113 14.85 41.46 3.26
CA ALA A 113 16.07 41.93 3.91
C ALA A 113 16.09 43.44 4.20
N GLU A 114 15.32 44.23 3.45
CA GLU A 114 15.16 45.68 3.67
C GLU A 114 14.37 46.00 4.96
N ASN A 115 13.45 45.11 5.36
CA ASN A 115 12.72 45.27 6.62
C ASN A 115 13.59 44.82 7.81
N LYS A 116 14.45 45.74 8.27
CA LYS A 116 15.45 45.49 9.32
C LYS A 116 14.85 44.91 10.61
N GLU A 117 13.68 45.38 11.04
CA GLU A 117 13.07 44.94 12.29
C GLU A 117 12.57 43.50 12.22
N GLU A 118 11.84 43.16 11.16
CA GLU A 118 11.34 41.80 10.96
C GLU A 118 12.47 40.81 10.66
N ALA A 119 13.47 41.24 9.89
CA ALA A 119 14.66 40.44 9.63
C ALA A 119 15.44 40.14 10.92
N LEU A 120 15.59 41.12 11.82
CA LEU A 120 16.21 40.90 13.13
C LEU A 120 15.41 39.91 13.99
N LYS A 121 14.07 40.03 14.02
CA LYS A 121 13.19 39.07 14.72
C LYS A 121 13.34 37.66 14.13
N PHE A 122 13.40 37.54 12.81
CA PHE A 122 13.57 36.28 12.11
C PHE A 122 14.92 35.62 12.44
N ARG A 123 16.02 36.37 12.34
CA ARG A 123 17.37 35.89 12.71
C ARG A 123 17.47 35.52 14.19
N LYS A 124 16.85 36.28 15.09
CA LYS A 124 16.82 35.95 16.52
C LYS A 124 16.11 34.61 16.75
N PHE A 125 14.96 34.42 16.10
CA PHE A 125 14.15 33.22 16.22
C PHE A 125 14.85 31.97 15.64
N TRP A 126 15.36 32.06 14.41
CA TRP A 126 15.96 30.93 13.69
C TRP A 126 17.46 30.75 13.88
N GLY A 127 18.18 31.74 14.40
CA GLY A 127 19.63 31.68 14.63
C GLY A 127 20.41 31.27 13.40
N GLU A 128 21.21 30.21 13.55
CA GLU A 128 22.08 29.66 12.51
C GLU A 128 21.33 29.10 11.29
N LYS A 129 20.01 28.85 11.41
CA LYS A 129 19.19 28.40 10.29
C LYS A 129 18.68 29.54 9.40
N ALA A 130 18.80 30.79 9.83
CA ALA A 130 18.45 31.94 9.00
C ALA A 130 19.57 32.23 8.01
N GLU A 131 19.23 32.25 6.72
CA GLU A 131 20.13 32.63 5.64
C GLU A 131 19.46 33.65 4.70
N LEU A 132 20.27 34.51 4.08
CA LEU A 132 19.80 35.43 3.04
C LEU A 132 19.83 34.73 1.69
N ARG A 133 18.68 34.70 1.00
CA ARG A 133 18.57 34.07 -0.32
C ARG A 133 17.97 35.03 -1.34
N ARG A 134 18.59 35.04 -2.53
CA ARG A 134 18.02 35.71 -3.72
C ARG A 134 17.15 34.73 -4.49
N PHE A 135 15.91 35.12 -4.76
CA PHE A 135 14.93 34.31 -5.48
C PHE A 135 14.90 34.65 -6.98
N LYS A 136 14.21 33.83 -7.78
CA LYS A 136 14.15 33.98 -9.25
C LYS A 136 13.50 35.30 -9.71
N ASP A 137 12.65 35.86 -8.87
CA ASP A 137 12.01 37.17 -9.02
C ASP A 137 12.96 38.34 -8.68
N GLY A 138 14.19 38.06 -8.23
CA GLY A 138 15.18 39.06 -7.82
C GLY A 138 15.06 39.50 -6.37
N THR A 139 14.01 39.10 -5.66
CA THR A 139 13.77 39.46 -4.26
C THR A 139 14.84 38.83 -3.35
N ILE A 140 15.35 39.60 -2.39
CA ILE A 140 16.27 39.11 -1.35
C ILE A 140 15.50 39.07 -0.03
N ALA A 141 15.33 37.88 0.52
CA ALA A 141 14.63 37.69 1.78
C ALA A 141 15.43 36.78 2.72
N GLU A 142 15.22 36.98 4.02
CA GLU A 142 15.62 36.00 5.03
C GLU A 142 14.86 34.70 4.79
N SER A 143 15.50 33.55 4.94
CA SER A 143 14.91 32.25 4.62
C SER A 143 15.50 31.15 5.50
N THR A 144 14.76 30.04 5.63
CA THR A 144 15.31 28.80 6.18
C THR A 144 15.21 27.67 5.17
N VAL A 145 16.25 26.84 5.09
CA VAL A 145 16.34 25.72 4.15
C VAL A 145 16.41 24.40 4.89
N TRP A 146 15.52 23.50 4.50
CA TRP A 146 15.34 22.15 5.03
C TRP A 146 15.67 21.13 3.95
N GLU A 147 16.96 21.01 3.65
CA GLU A 147 17.45 20.08 2.64
C GLU A 147 16.94 18.65 2.93
N SER A 148 16.25 18.08 1.96
CA SER A 148 15.70 16.73 2.06
C SER A 148 15.49 16.16 0.66
N GLU A 149 15.80 14.87 0.54
CA GLU A 149 15.41 14.07 -0.61
C GLU A 149 13.89 14.10 -0.79
N HIS A 150 13.43 13.91 -2.04
CA HIS A 150 12.01 14.03 -2.38
C HIS A 150 11.08 13.18 -1.50
N TRP A 151 11.46 11.94 -1.22
CA TRP A 151 10.70 10.99 -0.40
C TRP A 151 10.79 11.23 1.11
N ASN A 152 11.76 12.01 1.58
CA ASN A 152 11.92 12.36 2.99
C ASN A 152 11.36 13.76 3.31
N ARG A 153 10.63 14.38 2.39
CA ARG A 153 10.08 15.73 2.60
C ARG A 153 8.96 15.78 3.62
N HIS A 154 8.26 14.67 3.86
CA HIS A 154 7.28 14.59 4.95
C HIS A 154 7.93 14.74 6.33
N LEU A 155 9.23 14.42 6.46
CA LEU A 155 10.01 14.59 7.68
C LEU A 155 10.40 16.04 8.01
N ILE A 156 10.17 16.98 7.09
CA ILE A 156 10.55 18.39 7.30
C ILE A 156 9.82 18.99 8.51
N LEU A 157 8.54 18.66 8.73
CA LEU A 157 7.77 19.14 9.89
C LEU A 157 8.39 18.68 11.21
N LYS A 158 8.83 17.41 11.27
CA LYS A 158 9.56 16.84 12.42
C LYS A 158 10.83 17.63 12.70
N ARG A 159 11.65 17.87 11.67
CA ARG A 159 12.90 18.64 11.79
C ARG A 159 12.68 20.09 12.25
N ILE A 160 11.65 20.76 11.74
CA ILE A 160 11.29 22.12 12.17
C ILE A 160 10.86 22.13 13.64
N ALA A 161 9.93 21.26 14.01
CA ALA A 161 9.43 21.20 15.38
C ALA A 161 10.56 20.88 16.37
N GLU A 162 11.40 19.88 16.06
CA GLU A 162 12.56 19.50 16.87
C GLU A 162 13.52 20.70 17.03
N TYR A 163 13.88 21.37 15.94
CA TYR A 163 14.78 22.52 15.97
C TYR A 163 14.25 23.68 16.82
N VAL A 164 12.98 24.05 16.60
CA VAL A 164 12.34 25.17 17.32
C VAL A 164 12.25 24.86 18.82
N LEU A 165 11.88 23.64 19.18
CA LEU A 165 11.76 23.23 20.58
C LEU A 165 13.12 23.17 21.27
N LEU A 166 14.15 22.58 20.65
CA LEU A 166 15.51 22.51 21.21
C LEU A 166 16.16 23.89 21.38
N ARG A 167 15.86 24.83 20.48
CA ARG A 167 16.44 26.17 20.49
C ARG A 167 15.81 27.07 21.54
N HIS A 168 14.48 27.03 21.67
CA HIS A 168 13.72 27.98 22.51
C HIS A 168 13.32 27.42 23.87
N LEU A 169 13.48 26.10 24.06
CA LEU A 169 13.25 25.42 25.32
C LEU A 169 14.53 24.66 25.70
N SER A 170 14.86 24.62 27.00
CA SER A 170 15.95 23.82 27.56
C SER A 170 15.58 22.32 27.58
N LEU A 171 15.25 21.78 26.40
CA LEU A 171 14.87 20.40 26.17
C LEU A 171 16.06 19.61 25.63
N SER A 172 16.20 18.36 26.06
CA SER A 172 17.13 17.43 25.43
C SER A 172 16.43 16.75 24.27
N LYS A 173 17.17 16.21 23.31
CA LYS A 173 16.58 15.52 22.16
C LYS A 173 15.74 14.30 22.59
N GLU A 174 16.15 13.63 23.66
CA GLU A 174 15.48 12.46 24.22
C GLU A 174 14.10 12.81 24.81
N SER A 175 13.91 14.05 25.24
CA SER A 175 12.62 14.52 25.75
C SER A 175 11.56 14.76 24.66
N ILE A 176 11.94 14.74 23.38
CA ILE A 176 11.04 15.01 22.26
C ILE A 176 10.80 13.72 21.49
N VAL A 177 9.62 13.12 21.69
CA VAL A 177 9.19 11.91 20.98
C VAL A 177 8.25 12.32 19.84
N HIS A 178 8.68 12.06 18.60
CA HIS A 178 7.89 12.32 17.41
C HIS A 178 7.16 11.05 16.99
N ILE A 179 5.86 11.12 16.72
CA ILE A 179 5.08 10.04 16.12
C ILE A 179 4.71 10.47 14.71
N MET A 180 5.55 10.10 13.74
CA MET A 180 5.40 10.51 12.33
C MET A 180 6.05 9.52 11.35
N ASP A 181 7.22 8.98 11.67
CA ASP A 181 8.05 8.15 10.78
C ASP A 181 8.11 6.67 11.18
N GLN A 182 7.40 6.27 12.23
CA GLN A 182 7.42 4.90 12.76
C GLN A 182 6.93 3.85 11.77
N LEU A 183 6.19 4.26 10.73
CA LEU A 183 5.71 3.36 9.67
C LEU A 183 6.47 3.53 8.35
N ASP A 184 7.45 4.44 8.27
CA ASP A 184 8.19 4.70 7.03
C ASP A 184 8.98 3.48 6.55
N PHE A 185 9.39 2.61 7.47
CA PHE A 185 10.04 1.33 7.14
C PHE A 185 9.20 0.47 6.18
N SER A 186 7.86 0.62 6.21
CA SER A 186 6.94 -0.14 5.35
C SER A 186 6.79 0.42 3.96
N LEU A 187 7.18 1.68 3.74
CA LEU A 187 7.05 2.39 2.47
C LEU A 187 8.32 2.29 1.62
N LEU A 188 9.47 2.01 2.23
CA LEU A 188 10.76 1.95 1.56
C LEU A 188 10.97 0.61 0.87
N HIS A 189 11.12 0.63 -0.46
CA HIS A 189 11.59 -0.50 -1.25
C HIS A 189 13.08 -0.34 -1.56
N GLY A 190 13.95 -0.86 -0.69
CA GLY A 190 15.40 -0.69 -0.83
C GLY A 190 15.86 0.73 -0.52
N VAL A 191 16.65 1.34 -1.40
CA VAL A 191 17.35 2.64 -1.17
C VAL A 191 16.74 3.80 -1.98
N ARG A 192 15.73 3.53 -2.83
CA ARG A 192 15.16 4.52 -3.76
C ARG A 192 13.69 4.75 -3.49
N ASP A 193 13.21 5.93 -3.86
CA ASP A 193 11.79 6.26 -3.79
C ASP A 193 10.99 5.43 -4.80
N PRO A 194 9.99 4.64 -4.36
CA PRO A 194 9.18 3.80 -5.22
C PRO A 194 8.51 4.56 -6.38
N ILE A 195 8.19 5.85 -6.22
CA ILE A 195 7.50 6.63 -7.27
C ILE A 195 8.45 7.37 -8.22
N SER A 196 9.77 7.21 -8.07
CA SER A 196 10.79 7.90 -8.90
C SER A 196 10.57 7.70 -10.40
N PHE A 197 10.09 6.52 -10.80
CA PHE A 197 9.89 6.13 -12.20
C PHE A 197 8.49 6.42 -12.73
N SER A 198 7.61 7.02 -11.93
CA SER A 198 6.25 7.34 -12.38
C SER A 198 6.23 8.32 -13.56
N GLY A 199 7.16 9.28 -13.59
CA GLY A 199 7.33 10.21 -14.72
C GLY A 199 7.71 9.49 -16.01
N SER A 200 8.74 8.64 -15.98
CA SER A 200 9.17 7.87 -17.16
C SER A 200 8.10 6.87 -17.63
N LEU A 201 7.33 6.31 -16.70
CA LEU A 201 6.21 5.43 -17.03
C LEU A 201 5.10 6.17 -17.80
N LEU A 202 4.71 7.36 -17.33
CA LEU A 202 3.68 8.17 -17.99
C LEU A 202 4.13 8.62 -19.38
N GLU A 203 5.40 9.01 -19.52
CA GLU A 203 5.99 9.35 -20.82
C GLU A 203 5.99 8.15 -21.78
N ALA A 204 6.38 6.96 -21.30
CA ALA A 204 6.35 5.74 -22.11
C ALA A 204 4.93 5.41 -22.62
N LEU A 205 3.90 5.53 -21.76
CA LEU A 205 2.51 5.35 -22.17
C LEU A 205 2.07 6.40 -23.19
N GLU A 206 2.47 7.67 -23.02
CA GLU A 206 2.12 8.73 -23.97
C GLU A 206 2.69 8.44 -25.37
N VAL A 207 3.94 7.98 -25.43
CA VAL A 207 4.60 7.57 -26.68
C VAL A 207 3.89 6.37 -27.30
N LEU A 208 3.60 5.32 -26.52
CA LEU A 208 2.87 4.15 -27.00
C LEU A 208 1.48 4.53 -27.54
N SER A 209 0.76 5.37 -26.81
CA SER A 209 -0.57 5.88 -27.16
C SER A 209 -0.56 6.65 -28.49
N LYS A 210 0.48 7.48 -28.73
CA LYS A 210 0.69 8.15 -30.03
C LYS A 210 0.95 7.15 -31.15
N ARG A 211 1.81 6.15 -30.93
CA ARG A 211 2.12 5.11 -31.93
C ARG A 211 0.90 4.29 -32.29
N LEU A 212 0.13 3.81 -31.31
CA LEU A 212 -1.10 3.04 -31.51
C LEU A 212 -2.11 3.77 -32.41
N ARG A 213 -2.27 5.09 -32.23
CA ARG A 213 -3.14 5.92 -33.09
C ARG A 213 -2.62 6.12 -34.52
N LEU A 214 -1.32 5.98 -34.73
CA LEU A 214 -0.67 6.17 -36.04
C LEU A 214 -0.50 4.86 -36.82
N ILE A 215 -0.93 3.72 -36.27
CA ILE A 215 -0.84 2.43 -36.95
C ILE A 215 -1.60 2.47 -38.27
N GLN A 216 -0.95 1.96 -39.31
CA GLN A 216 -1.53 1.71 -40.63
C GLN A 216 -1.65 0.20 -40.86
N GLY A 217 -2.54 -0.22 -41.76
CA GLY A 217 -2.68 -1.64 -42.13
C GLY A 217 -3.58 -2.46 -41.19
N ILE A 218 -4.36 -1.80 -40.32
CA ILE A 218 -5.44 -2.42 -39.54
C ILE A 218 -6.82 -2.00 -40.08
N PRO A 219 -7.83 -2.90 -40.11
CA PRO A 219 -9.15 -2.59 -40.68
C PRO A 219 -9.91 -1.47 -39.95
N LEU A 220 -9.75 -1.38 -38.64
CA LEU A 220 -10.37 -0.37 -37.78
C LEU A 220 -9.26 0.37 -37.04
N LYS A 221 -9.26 1.70 -37.08
CA LYS A 221 -8.23 2.48 -36.38
C LYS A 221 -8.47 2.47 -34.87
N VAL A 222 -7.41 2.72 -34.12
CA VAL A 222 -7.48 2.91 -32.66
C VAL A 222 -8.04 4.30 -32.38
N SER A 223 -9.21 4.36 -31.77
CA SER A 223 -9.92 5.59 -31.41
C SER A 223 -9.49 6.11 -30.04
N SER A 224 -9.33 5.23 -29.05
CA SER A 224 -8.93 5.60 -27.69
C SER A 224 -7.95 4.60 -27.07
N VAL A 225 -7.11 5.10 -26.16
CA VAL A 225 -6.13 4.32 -25.40
C VAL A 225 -6.22 4.78 -23.95
N GLN A 226 -6.54 3.87 -23.03
CA GLN A 226 -6.76 4.18 -21.61
C GLN A 226 -5.93 3.24 -20.72
N PRO A 227 -5.13 3.77 -19.78
CA PRO A 227 -4.43 2.92 -18.82
C PRO A 227 -5.40 2.27 -17.82
N LEU A 228 -5.25 0.97 -17.58
CA LEU A 228 -6.03 0.23 -16.57
C LEU A 228 -5.24 -0.07 -15.31
N ASP A 229 -3.92 -0.19 -15.44
CA ASP A 229 -3.04 -0.59 -14.34
C ASP A 229 -3.07 0.42 -13.16
N PRO A 230 -3.07 -0.04 -11.89
CA PRO A 230 -3.01 0.83 -10.72
C PRO A 230 -1.79 1.77 -10.67
N ALA A 231 -0.70 1.45 -11.37
CA ALA A 231 0.49 2.30 -11.44
C ALA A 231 0.18 3.71 -11.98
N PHE A 232 -0.71 3.83 -12.97
CA PHE A 232 -1.04 5.10 -13.61
C PHE A 232 -1.92 6.03 -12.76
N ARG A 233 -2.53 5.48 -11.71
CA ARG A 233 -3.36 6.23 -10.75
C ARG A 233 -2.72 6.32 -9.36
N PHE A 234 -1.43 6.01 -9.25
CA PHE A 234 -0.65 6.05 -8.00
C PHE A 234 -1.24 5.18 -6.88
N THR A 235 -1.90 4.07 -7.24
CA THR A 235 -2.45 3.10 -6.27
C THR A 235 -1.75 1.74 -6.32
N SER A 236 -0.65 1.61 -7.07
CA SER A 236 0.15 0.39 -7.04
C SER A 236 0.92 0.31 -5.73
N VAL A 237 0.88 -0.85 -5.06
CA VAL A 237 1.65 -1.09 -3.83
C VAL A 237 3.15 -1.09 -4.13
N PHE A 238 3.54 -1.66 -5.27
CA PHE A 238 4.90 -1.66 -5.78
C PHE A 238 4.87 -1.03 -7.18
N PRO A 239 5.09 0.29 -7.30
CA PRO A 239 5.18 0.94 -8.60
C PRO A 239 6.22 0.25 -9.51
N PRO A 240 5.92 0.08 -10.80
CA PRO A 240 6.80 -0.67 -11.70
C PRO A 240 8.09 0.09 -11.95
N GLU A 241 9.20 -0.63 -11.83
CA GLU A 241 10.53 -0.13 -12.20
C GLU A 241 10.87 -0.56 -13.64
N PRO A 242 11.59 0.28 -14.40
CA PRO A 242 12.02 -0.08 -15.74
C PRO A 242 13.00 -1.25 -15.69
N HIS A 243 12.66 -2.32 -16.38
CA HIS A 243 13.45 -3.54 -16.47
C HIS A 243 14.46 -3.44 -17.63
N PRO A 244 15.77 -3.72 -17.39
CA PRO A 244 16.80 -3.56 -18.42
C PRO A 244 16.59 -4.41 -19.68
N LEU A 245 15.95 -5.58 -19.55
CA LEU A 245 15.64 -6.45 -20.71
C LEU A 245 14.36 -6.06 -21.46
N ALA A 246 13.55 -5.15 -20.92
CA ALA A 246 12.30 -4.70 -21.56
C ALA A 246 12.48 -3.39 -22.35
N ILE A 247 13.71 -3.10 -22.78
CA ILE A 247 14.05 -1.92 -23.56
C ILE A 247 14.00 -2.24 -25.07
N ASP A 248 13.47 -1.29 -25.86
CA ASP A 248 13.35 -1.39 -27.31
C ASP A 248 14.72 -1.40 -28.00
N LYS A 249 15.60 -0.48 -27.58
CA LYS A 249 16.92 -0.22 -28.19
C LYS A 249 17.92 0.20 -27.12
N GLY A 250 19.10 -0.41 -27.12
CA GLY A 250 20.22 -0.04 -26.25
C GLY A 250 20.95 -1.25 -25.68
N ASP A 251 22.20 -1.02 -25.25
CA ASP A 251 22.97 -2.04 -24.53
C ASP A 251 22.40 -2.23 -23.13
N VAL A 252 22.19 -3.49 -22.74
CA VAL A 252 21.84 -3.82 -21.35
C VAL A 252 23.04 -3.48 -20.48
N PRO A 253 22.89 -2.58 -19.48
CA PRO A 253 23.98 -2.32 -18.55
C PRO A 253 24.42 -3.64 -17.93
N ARG A 254 25.70 -3.98 -18.02
CA ARG A 254 26.26 -5.16 -17.33
C ARG A 254 26.16 -4.92 -15.83
N LEU A 255 25.04 -5.33 -15.24
CA LEU A 255 24.80 -5.20 -13.82
C LEU A 255 25.60 -6.26 -13.07
N GLN A 256 26.36 -5.85 -12.06
CA GLN A 256 27.03 -6.76 -11.12
C GLN A 256 26.05 -7.45 -10.16
N LYS A 257 24.73 -7.20 -10.29
CA LYS A 257 23.67 -7.70 -9.42
C LYS A 257 22.80 -8.74 -10.13
N LEU A 258 22.19 -9.62 -9.33
CA LEU A 258 21.12 -10.51 -9.76
C LEU A 258 19.97 -9.71 -10.40
N MET A 259 19.53 -10.11 -11.59
CA MET A 259 18.42 -9.47 -12.30
C MET A 259 17.15 -10.33 -12.20
N PRO A 260 15.97 -9.77 -11.90
CA PRO A 260 14.73 -10.54 -11.94
C PRO A 260 14.51 -11.17 -13.33
N SER A 261 14.09 -12.43 -13.37
CA SER A 261 13.70 -13.11 -14.60
C SER A 261 12.20 -12.98 -14.89
N CYS A 262 11.44 -12.35 -14.00
CA CYS A 262 9.99 -12.18 -14.13
C CYS A 262 9.62 -10.68 -14.20
N ILE A 263 8.65 -10.34 -15.03
CA ILE A 263 8.12 -8.98 -15.17
C ILE A 263 6.59 -8.99 -15.21
N GLN A 264 5.96 -8.05 -14.52
CA GLN A 264 4.51 -7.88 -14.56
C GLN A 264 4.13 -6.89 -15.68
N PRO A 265 3.23 -7.27 -16.61
CA PRO A 265 2.77 -6.36 -17.63
C PRO A 265 1.76 -5.36 -17.08
N LEU A 266 1.74 -4.17 -17.68
CA LEU A 266 0.86 -3.06 -17.35
C LEU A 266 -0.32 -3.03 -18.32
N GLU A 267 -1.52 -3.20 -17.79
CA GLU A 267 -2.72 -3.31 -18.62
C GLU A 267 -3.12 -1.96 -19.22
N VAL A 268 -3.36 -1.95 -20.53
CA VAL A 268 -3.80 -0.81 -21.32
C VAL A 268 -4.99 -1.22 -22.17
N MET A 269 -6.12 -0.53 -21.96
CA MET A 269 -7.31 -0.68 -22.78
C MET A 269 -7.15 0.11 -24.09
N ILE A 270 -7.53 -0.50 -25.20
CA ILE A 270 -7.69 0.16 -26.48
C ILE A 270 -9.14 0.04 -26.96
N GLN A 271 -9.62 1.08 -27.62
CA GLN A 271 -10.91 1.09 -28.30
C GLN A 271 -10.67 1.31 -29.78
N LEU A 272 -11.38 0.54 -30.61
CA LEU A 272 -11.35 0.69 -32.05
C LEU A 272 -12.47 1.63 -32.51
N GLU A 273 -12.42 2.08 -33.77
CA GLU A 273 -13.54 2.76 -34.41
C GLU A 273 -14.80 1.87 -34.44
N GLY A 274 -15.97 2.49 -34.39
CA GLY A 274 -17.25 1.78 -34.44
C GLY A 274 -17.42 1.03 -35.77
N SER A 275 -17.87 -0.22 -35.68
CA SER A 275 -18.14 -1.05 -36.86
C SER A 275 -19.36 -1.93 -36.61
N GLY A 276 -20.19 -2.12 -37.64
CA GLY A 276 -21.32 -3.06 -37.58
C GLY A 276 -20.93 -4.51 -37.86
N ASN A 277 -19.69 -4.77 -38.30
CA ASN A 277 -19.23 -6.07 -38.79
C ASN A 277 -18.68 -6.99 -37.68
N TRP A 278 -18.83 -6.62 -36.41
CA TRP A 278 -18.45 -7.49 -35.30
C TRP A 278 -19.37 -8.72 -35.26
N PRO A 279 -18.81 -9.92 -34.96
CA PRO A 279 -19.62 -11.11 -34.79
C PRO A 279 -20.72 -10.94 -33.74
N MET A 280 -21.76 -11.76 -33.86
CA MET A 280 -22.85 -11.84 -32.87
C MET A 280 -22.54 -12.85 -31.76
N ASP A 281 -21.66 -13.81 -32.04
CA ASP A 281 -21.24 -14.86 -31.10
C ASP A 281 -20.11 -14.37 -30.20
N ASP A 282 -20.17 -14.75 -28.92
CA ASP A 282 -19.31 -14.20 -27.87
C ASP A 282 -17.87 -14.68 -28.01
N ILE A 283 -17.70 -15.98 -28.28
CA ILE A 283 -16.38 -16.58 -28.52
C ILE A 283 -15.78 -15.98 -29.79
N ALA A 284 -16.60 -15.80 -30.84
CA ALA A 284 -16.16 -15.16 -32.07
C ALA A 284 -15.73 -13.69 -31.86
N ILE A 285 -16.39 -12.92 -30.98
CA ILE A 285 -15.97 -11.56 -30.62
C ILE A 285 -14.58 -11.59 -29.98
N GLU A 286 -14.36 -12.44 -28.96
CA GLU A 286 -13.05 -12.52 -28.30
C GLU A 286 -11.95 -12.95 -29.26
N LYS A 287 -12.19 -13.98 -30.10
CA LYS A 287 -11.21 -14.38 -31.14
C LYS A 287 -10.97 -13.28 -32.17
N THR A 288 -11.98 -12.49 -32.52
CA THR A 288 -11.82 -11.33 -33.40
C THR A 288 -10.95 -10.26 -32.74
N LYS A 289 -11.12 -10.00 -31.43
CA LYS A 289 -10.25 -9.09 -30.67
C LYS A 289 -8.80 -9.58 -30.70
N THR A 290 -8.56 -10.88 -30.44
CA THR A 290 -7.22 -11.47 -30.52
C THR A 290 -6.62 -11.28 -31.92
N ALA A 291 -7.39 -11.49 -32.98
CA ALA A 291 -6.94 -11.27 -34.35
C ALA A 291 -6.55 -9.79 -34.62
N PHE A 292 -7.32 -8.83 -34.12
CA PHE A 292 -6.95 -7.41 -34.17
C PHE A 292 -5.67 -7.12 -33.39
N LEU A 293 -5.53 -7.66 -32.18
CA LEU A 293 -4.34 -7.49 -31.34
C LEU A 293 -3.08 -8.02 -32.03
N LEU A 294 -3.16 -9.21 -32.66
CA LEU A 294 -2.06 -9.77 -33.45
C LEU A 294 -1.65 -8.82 -34.59
N LYS A 295 -2.62 -8.31 -35.36
CA LYS A 295 -2.35 -7.37 -36.46
C LYS A 295 -1.76 -6.05 -35.96
N ILE A 296 -2.21 -5.56 -34.82
CA ILE A 296 -1.65 -4.38 -34.15
C ILE A 296 -0.20 -4.64 -33.75
N GLY A 297 0.10 -5.79 -33.12
CA GLY A 297 1.45 -6.21 -32.76
C GLY A 297 2.39 -6.28 -33.97
N GLU A 298 1.97 -6.93 -35.06
CA GLU A 298 2.73 -6.96 -36.32
C GLU A 298 2.99 -5.54 -36.87
N SER A 299 1.99 -4.67 -36.82
CA SER A 299 2.11 -3.31 -37.35
C SER A 299 3.06 -2.45 -36.50
N LEU A 300 3.06 -2.64 -35.18
CA LEU A 300 4.01 -2.01 -34.26
C LEU A 300 5.45 -2.48 -34.50
N GLN A 301 5.63 -3.78 -34.71
CA GLN A 301 6.91 -4.38 -35.10
C GLN A 301 7.42 -3.80 -36.43
N ASN A 302 6.58 -3.78 -37.46
CA ASN A 302 6.97 -3.33 -38.80
C ASN A 302 7.26 -1.82 -38.88
N SER A 303 6.48 -0.99 -38.19
CA SER A 303 6.58 0.48 -38.32
C SER A 303 7.61 1.09 -37.39
N TRP A 304 7.80 0.54 -36.18
CA TRP A 304 8.68 1.11 -35.16
C TRP A 304 9.75 0.14 -34.62
N GLY A 305 9.76 -1.12 -35.06
CA GLY A 305 10.72 -2.12 -34.58
C GLY A 305 10.52 -2.49 -33.10
N MET A 306 9.29 -2.38 -32.59
CA MET A 306 8.98 -2.70 -31.20
C MET A 306 8.94 -4.22 -31.00
N THR A 307 9.44 -4.72 -29.88
CA THR A 307 9.27 -6.14 -29.53
C THR A 307 7.84 -6.35 -29.05
N CYS A 308 7.11 -7.30 -29.65
CA CYS A 308 5.78 -7.69 -29.19
C CYS A 308 5.68 -9.20 -29.09
N THR A 309 5.06 -9.69 -28.02
CA THR A 309 4.84 -11.11 -27.77
C THR A 309 3.34 -11.36 -27.65
N ALA A 310 2.82 -12.28 -28.45
CA ALA A 310 1.42 -12.69 -28.36
C ALA A 310 1.23 -13.72 -27.24
N THR A 311 0.15 -13.59 -26.50
CA THR A 311 -0.35 -14.60 -25.55
C THR A 311 -1.61 -15.26 -26.12
N GLU A 312 -2.26 -16.13 -25.35
CA GLU A 312 -3.50 -16.79 -25.81
C GLU A 312 -4.60 -15.77 -26.16
N ASP A 313 -4.75 -14.73 -25.34
CA ASP A 313 -5.84 -13.76 -25.48
C ASP A 313 -5.35 -12.33 -25.79
N ASP A 314 -4.15 -11.96 -25.33
CA ASP A 314 -3.63 -10.58 -25.38
C ASP A 314 -2.31 -10.45 -26.15
N VAL A 315 -1.88 -9.22 -26.43
CA VAL A 315 -0.54 -8.91 -26.94
C VAL A 315 0.21 -8.02 -25.95
N ASP A 316 1.44 -8.45 -25.61
CA ASP A 316 2.38 -7.74 -24.76
C ASP A 316 3.39 -6.96 -25.60
N VAL A 317 3.52 -5.66 -25.35
CA VAL A 317 4.40 -4.73 -26.06
C VAL A 317 5.49 -4.27 -25.12
N PHE A 318 6.75 -4.53 -25.47
CA PHE A 318 7.91 -4.06 -24.70
C PHE A 318 8.22 -2.63 -25.14
N MET A 319 8.48 -1.74 -24.17
CA MET A 319 8.84 -0.33 -24.42
C MET A 319 9.44 0.32 -23.18
N SER A 320 10.57 1.03 -23.34
CA SER A 320 11.18 1.88 -22.32
C SER A 320 11.42 1.17 -20.96
N GLY A 321 11.67 -0.13 -20.97
CA GLY A 321 11.84 -0.94 -19.76
C GLY A 321 10.54 -1.46 -19.15
N TYR A 322 9.39 -1.20 -19.77
CA TYR A 322 8.08 -1.67 -19.33
C TYR A 322 7.50 -2.65 -20.35
N VAL A 323 6.52 -3.43 -19.88
CA VAL A 323 5.71 -4.30 -20.75
C VAL A 323 4.27 -3.83 -20.64
N PHE A 324 3.65 -3.50 -21.75
CA PHE A 324 2.26 -3.05 -21.83
C PHE A 324 1.40 -4.16 -22.43
N ARG A 325 0.38 -4.61 -21.71
CA ARG A 325 -0.58 -5.60 -22.19
C ARG A 325 -1.78 -4.89 -22.80
N LEU A 326 -2.01 -5.10 -24.09
CA LEU A 326 -3.09 -4.45 -24.82
C LEU A 326 -4.38 -5.28 -24.71
N LYS A 327 -5.48 -4.64 -24.29
CA LYS A 327 -6.83 -5.23 -24.21
C LYS A 327 -7.83 -4.43 -25.03
N ILE A 328 -8.61 -5.08 -25.90
CA ILE A 328 -9.65 -4.39 -26.68
C ILE A 328 -10.95 -4.31 -25.88
N TRP A 329 -11.45 -3.09 -25.67
CA TRP A 329 -12.80 -2.87 -25.17
C TRP A 329 -13.80 -2.83 -26.33
N HIS A 330 -14.92 -3.52 -26.14
CA HIS A 330 -16.04 -3.53 -27.07
C HIS A 330 -17.36 -3.45 -26.30
N GLU A 331 -18.28 -2.60 -26.75
CA GLU A 331 -19.54 -2.29 -26.04
C GLU A 331 -20.42 -3.52 -25.77
N ARG A 332 -20.45 -4.48 -26.71
CA ARG A 332 -21.23 -5.72 -26.54
C ARG A 332 -20.67 -6.66 -25.48
N GLY A 333 -19.42 -6.48 -25.06
CA GLY A 333 -18.86 -7.22 -23.92
C GLY A 333 -19.64 -7.02 -22.62
N LEU A 334 -20.30 -5.86 -22.46
CA LEU A 334 -21.12 -5.56 -21.27
C LEU A 334 -22.49 -6.22 -21.30
N SER A 335 -23.05 -6.49 -22.49
CA SER A 335 -24.30 -7.25 -22.61
C SER A 335 -24.14 -8.74 -22.27
N LEU A 336 -22.90 -9.24 -22.24
CA LEU A 336 -22.58 -10.63 -21.90
C LEU A 336 -22.75 -10.87 -20.39
N LEU A 337 -22.14 -10.02 -19.56
CA LEU A 337 -22.29 -10.05 -18.10
C LEU A 337 -23.75 -9.89 -17.63
N LYS A 338 -24.56 -9.16 -18.41
CA LYS A 338 -25.97 -8.91 -18.09
C LYS A 338 -26.93 -10.04 -18.50
N ARG A 339 -26.47 -11.06 -19.24
CA ARG A 339 -27.31 -12.19 -19.68
C ARG A 339 -27.21 -13.39 -18.75
N GLU A 340 -26.09 -13.56 -18.05
CA GLU A 340 -25.92 -14.60 -17.02
C GLU A 340 -26.69 -14.28 -15.74
N ASP A 341 -26.94 -12.99 -15.46
CA ASP A 341 -27.88 -12.55 -14.45
C ASP A 341 -29.26 -12.35 -15.09
N GLY A 342 -30.28 -13.06 -14.59
CA GLY A 342 -31.66 -12.95 -15.06
C GLY A 342 -32.12 -11.50 -15.22
N SER A 343 -32.98 -11.28 -16.22
CA SER A 343 -33.50 -9.98 -16.66
C SER A 343 -34.18 -9.18 -15.54
N ASP A 344 -33.40 -8.41 -14.78
CA ASP A 344 -33.93 -7.34 -13.94
C ASP A 344 -33.46 -5.99 -14.47
N GLN A 345 -34.39 -5.33 -15.16
CA GLN A 345 -34.26 -3.97 -15.63
C GLN A 345 -34.38 -3.00 -14.44
N PHE A 346 -33.39 -2.99 -13.53
CA PHE A 346 -33.38 -2.07 -12.39
C PHE A 346 -33.11 -0.64 -12.88
N LYS A 347 -34.15 0.20 -12.80
CA LYS A 347 -34.07 1.64 -13.05
C LYS A 347 -33.13 2.31 -12.05
N TRP A 348 -32.06 2.92 -12.56
CA TRP A 348 -30.97 3.59 -11.83
C TRP A 348 -31.33 4.92 -11.15
N ASN A 349 -32.50 5.03 -10.54
CA ASN A 349 -32.96 6.29 -9.94
C ASN A 349 -33.51 6.08 -8.53
N ASN A 350 -32.64 5.77 -7.56
CA ASN A 350 -32.65 6.33 -6.20
C ASN A 350 -31.73 5.53 -5.27
N PHE A 351 -30.58 6.11 -4.90
CA PHE A 351 -29.69 5.60 -3.86
C PHE A 351 -30.42 5.27 -2.54
N MET A 352 -31.45 6.06 -2.20
CA MET A 352 -32.29 5.86 -1.00
C MET A 352 -33.17 4.61 -1.06
N LEU A 353 -33.59 4.17 -2.27
CA LEU A 353 -34.44 2.98 -2.44
C LEU A 353 -33.60 1.69 -2.40
N THR A 354 -32.39 1.70 -2.99
CA THR A 354 -31.47 0.55 -2.96
C THR A 354 -31.03 0.23 -1.52
N ARG A 355 -30.76 1.27 -0.71
CA ARG A 355 -30.43 1.10 0.71
C ARG A 355 -31.61 0.57 1.55
N LYS A 356 -32.85 1.04 1.30
CA LYS A 356 -34.05 0.52 1.98
C LYS A 356 -34.31 -0.95 1.65
N GLY A 357 -34.14 -1.37 0.39
CA GLY A 357 -34.23 -2.78 0.01
C GLY A 357 -33.20 -3.68 0.74
N TYR A 358 -31.99 -3.17 0.96
CA TYR A 358 -30.94 -3.83 1.76
C TYR A 358 -31.32 -3.94 3.26
N GLU A 359 -32.02 -2.96 3.81
CA GLU A 359 -32.46 -2.95 5.21
C GLU A 359 -33.71 -3.84 5.43
N GLU A 360 -34.59 -3.95 4.42
CA GLU A 360 -35.86 -4.68 4.48
C GLU A 360 -35.72 -6.18 4.20
N ASN A 361 -34.75 -6.62 3.36
CA ASN A 361 -34.56 -8.03 2.98
C ASN A 361 -33.22 -8.63 3.47
N LYS A 362 -33.04 -8.73 4.80
CA LYS A 362 -31.84 -9.31 5.44
C LYS A 362 -31.54 -10.78 5.06
N GLN A 363 -32.50 -11.51 4.50
CA GLN A 363 -32.33 -12.93 4.13
C GLN A 363 -31.74 -13.14 2.71
N ASN A 364 -31.66 -12.10 1.89
CA ASN A 364 -31.14 -12.16 0.49
C ASN A 364 -29.83 -11.37 0.27
N VAL A 365 -29.11 -11.02 1.34
CA VAL A 365 -27.90 -10.19 1.23
C VAL A 365 -26.70 -11.05 0.79
N SER A 366 -26.38 -11.06 -0.51
CA SER A 366 -25.25 -11.79 -1.09
C SER A 366 -23.88 -11.14 -0.82
N ALA A 367 -23.82 -9.80 -0.71
CA ALA A 367 -22.58 -9.05 -0.53
C ALA A 367 -22.34 -8.66 0.94
N ALA A 368 -21.16 -8.98 1.51
CA ALA A 368 -20.87 -8.65 2.92
C ALA A 368 -20.51 -7.18 3.13
N MET A 369 -20.06 -6.47 2.10
CA MET A 369 -19.68 -5.06 2.14
C MET A 369 -20.43 -4.28 1.05
N PHE A 370 -20.80 -3.04 1.36
CA PHE A 370 -21.45 -2.12 0.41
C PHE A 370 -20.62 -0.83 0.27
N LEU A 371 -20.04 -0.62 -0.90
CA LEU A 371 -19.24 0.54 -1.31
C LEU A 371 -19.88 1.21 -2.52
N ALA A 372 -20.59 2.32 -2.29
CA ALA A 372 -21.20 3.11 -3.35
C ALA A 372 -20.35 4.34 -3.72
N THR A 373 -20.30 4.64 -5.00
CA THR A 373 -19.72 5.87 -5.57
C THR A 373 -20.67 6.47 -6.60
N ALA A 374 -20.32 7.63 -7.17
CA ALA A 374 -21.11 8.22 -8.26
C ALA A 374 -21.14 7.33 -9.52
N TYR A 375 -20.10 6.51 -9.72
CA TYR A 375 -19.95 5.60 -10.88
C TYR A 375 -20.59 4.22 -10.64
N ASP A 376 -20.70 3.81 -9.38
CA ASP A 376 -21.29 2.55 -8.96
C ASP A 376 -22.18 2.77 -7.73
N LYS A 377 -23.44 3.10 -7.98
CA LYS A 377 -24.41 3.38 -6.90
C LYS A 377 -24.94 2.12 -6.22
N ALA A 378 -24.83 0.97 -6.91
CA ALA A 378 -25.36 -0.31 -6.46
C ALA A 378 -24.30 -1.18 -5.76
N SER A 379 -23.03 -0.73 -5.73
CA SER A 379 -21.92 -1.45 -5.13
C SER A 379 -21.62 -2.79 -5.82
N GLU A 380 -21.87 -2.86 -7.13
CA GLU A 380 -21.74 -4.08 -7.92
C GLU A 380 -20.31 -4.30 -8.45
N ALA A 381 -19.54 -3.22 -8.63
CA ALA A 381 -18.25 -3.29 -9.31
C ALA A 381 -17.15 -3.87 -8.42
N TRP A 382 -17.19 -3.61 -7.11
CA TRP A 382 -16.07 -3.94 -6.20
C TRP A 382 -16.39 -4.94 -5.11
N THR A 383 -17.62 -4.98 -4.59
CA THR A 383 -17.94 -5.78 -3.40
C THR A 383 -18.99 -6.87 -3.62
N ARG A 384 -19.35 -7.12 -4.89
CA ARG A 384 -20.37 -8.11 -5.26
C ARG A 384 -20.02 -9.54 -4.85
N PHE A 385 -18.77 -9.97 -5.08
CA PHE A 385 -18.32 -11.35 -4.82
C PHE A 385 -17.40 -11.48 -3.60
N SER A 386 -16.65 -10.44 -3.28
CA SER A 386 -15.70 -10.40 -2.16
C SER A 386 -15.67 -9.00 -1.55
N PRO A 387 -15.54 -8.83 -0.22
CA PRO A 387 -15.38 -9.90 0.76
C PRO A 387 -16.68 -10.65 1.04
N ASN A 388 -16.57 -11.95 1.33
CA ASN A 388 -17.66 -12.68 1.98
C ASN A 388 -17.71 -12.38 3.49
N VAL A 389 -18.75 -12.86 4.18
CA VAL A 389 -18.98 -12.57 5.60
C VAL A 389 -17.81 -13.01 6.49
N SER A 390 -17.15 -14.13 6.16
CA SER A 390 -16.02 -14.65 6.95
C SER A 390 -14.75 -13.79 6.78
N GLU A 391 -14.47 -13.38 5.55
CA GLU A 391 -13.38 -12.47 5.20
C GLU A 391 -13.58 -11.11 5.85
N LEU A 392 -14.80 -10.57 5.78
CA LEU A 392 -15.11 -9.27 6.39
C LEU A 392 -14.96 -9.32 7.91
N LYS A 393 -15.44 -10.39 8.57
CA LYS A 393 -15.26 -10.57 10.02
C LYS A 393 -13.78 -10.61 10.40
N ARG A 394 -12.95 -11.31 9.60
CA ARG A 394 -11.50 -11.34 9.80
C ARG A 394 -10.87 -9.95 9.62
N LEU A 395 -11.25 -9.23 8.57
CA LEU A 395 -10.78 -7.86 8.30
C LEU A 395 -11.12 -6.91 9.45
N VAL A 396 -12.36 -6.96 9.96
CA VAL A 396 -12.81 -6.14 11.10
C VAL A 396 -12.05 -6.50 12.38
N ALA A 397 -11.80 -7.79 12.63
CA ALA A 397 -11.03 -8.23 13.79
C ALA A 397 -9.59 -7.70 13.76
N TYR A 398 -8.92 -7.77 12.59
CA TYR A 398 -7.58 -7.20 12.42
C TYR A 398 -7.60 -5.68 12.58
N ALA A 399 -8.55 -4.97 11.96
CA ALA A 399 -8.67 -3.52 12.11
C ALA A 399 -8.85 -3.08 13.57
N ARG A 400 -9.70 -3.76 14.34
CA ARG A 400 -9.90 -3.49 15.78
C ARG A 400 -8.64 -3.77 16.60
N SER A 401 -7.96 -4.88 16.33
CA SER A 401 -6.72 -5.25 17.01
C SER A 401 -5.61 -4.24 16.73
N SER A 402 -5.40 -3.87 15.46
CA SER A 402 -4.43 -2.85 15.04
C SER A 402 -4.74 -1.48 15.66
N ALA A 403 -6.01 -1.06 15.68
CA ALA A 403 -6.40 0.21 16.31
C ALA A 403 -6.11 0.22 17.83
N SER A 404 -6.40 -0.89 18.52
CA SER A 404 -6.07 -1.03 19.95
C SER A 404 -4.56 -0.99 20.21
N LEU A 405 -3.78 -1.68 19.38
CA LEU A 405 -2.32 -1.66 19.48
C LEU A 405 -1.75 -0.27 19.20
N LEU A 406 -2.19 0.39 18.12
CA LEU A 406 -1.75 1.74 17.76
C LEU A 406 -2.02 2.74 18.89
N ASN A 407 -3.20 2.68 19.51
CA ASN A 407 -3.53 3.53 20.67
C ASN A 407 -2.57 3.31 21.84
N LYS A 408 -2.20 2.05 22.13
CA LYS A 408 -1.22 1.73 23.19
C LYS A 408 0.17 2.26 22.85
N LEU A 409 0.63 2.06 21.62
CA LEU A 409 1.96 2.51 21.17
C LEU A 409 2.11 4.03 21.25
N ILE A 410 1.07 4.74 20.83
CA ILE A 410 1.06 6.20 20.83
C ILE A 410 1.07 6.78 22.24
N LEU A 411 0.33 6.18 23.18
CA LEU A 411 0.19 6.72 24.55
C LEU A 411 1.32 6.29 25.49
N GLN A 412 1.85 5.06 25.36
CA GLN A 412 2.70 4.43 26.39
C GLN A 412 4.23 4.54 26.17
N ASP A 413 4.68 5.52 25.38
CA ASP A 413 6.11 5.79 25.13
C ASP A 413 6.91 4.64 24.50
N GLN A 414 6.25 3.77 23.77
CA GLN A 414 6.91 2.59 23.22
C GLN A 414 7.50 2.92 21.85
N ILE A 415 8.75 3.39 21.85
CA ILE A 415 9.59 3.58 20.65
C ILE A 415 10.13 2.23 20.13
N ASP A 416 9.77 1.12 20.77
CA ASP A 416 10.20 -0.22 20.35
C ASP A 416 9.73 -0.51 18.91
N SER A 417 10.69 -0.45 17.98
CA SER A 417 10.52 -0.71 16.55
C SER A 417 9.75 -2.01 16.30
N TYR A 418 10.04 -3.06 17.06
CA TYR A 418 9.40 -4.37 16.91
C TYR A 418 7.88 -4.31 17.13
N LYS A 419 7.40 -3.46 18.03
CA LYS A 419 5.97 -3.34 18.30
C LYS A 419 5.23 -2.60 17.18
N TRP A 420 5.88 -1.66 16.51
CA TRP A 420 5.35 -1.02 15.31
C TRP A 420 5.34 -1.99 14.13
N GLU A 421 6.38 -2.80 13.98
CA GLU A 421 6.43 -3.88 12.97
C GLU A 421 5.30 -4.90 13.17
N CYS A 422 4.92 -5.21 14.41
CA CYS A 422 3.80 -6.11 14.71
C CYS A 422 2.47 -5.69 14.06
N LEU A 423 2.26 -4.41 13.71
CA LEU A 423 1.07 -3.95 12.99
C LEU A 423 0.97 -4.52 11.57
N LEU A 424 2.11 -4.86 10.97
CA LEU A 424 2.25 -5.33 9.58
C LEU A 424 2.74 -6.77 9.50
N ARG A 425 2.96 -7.45 10.63
CA ARG A 425 3.28 -8.89 10.68
C ARG A 425 2.01 -9.72 10.61
N THR A 426 1.99 -10.72 9.73
CA THR A 426 0.86 -11.64 9.63
C THR A 426 0.81 -12.59 10.84
N PRO A 427 -0.30 -12.68 11.58
CA PRO A 427 -0.44 -13.59 12.70
C PRO A 427 -0.70 -15.03 12.21
N LEU A 428 0.37 -15.79 11.94
CA LEU A 428 0.30 -17.14 11.38
C LEU A 428 -0.40 -18.16 12.29
N ASN A 429 -0.42 -17.92 13.60
CA ASN A 429 -1.11 -18.75 14.59
C ASN A 429 -2.65 -18.78 14.44
N ASN A 430 -3.22 -17.88 13.63
CA ASN A 430 -4.65 -17.85 13.38
C ASN A 430 -5.12 -18.91 12.37
N TYR A 431 -4.21 -19.50 11.60
CA TYR A 431 -4.52 -20.58 10.67
C TYR A 431 -4.58 -21.94 11.36
N ASP A 432 -5.14 -22.93 10.68
CA ASP A 432 -5.17 -24.32 11.14
C ASP A 432 -3.93 -25.08 10.67
N ALA A 433 -3.39 -24.71 9.51
CA ALA A 433 -2.08 -25.14 9.03
C ALA A 433 -1.39 -24.00 8.26
N VAL A 434 -0.06 -24.08 8.13
CA VAL A 434 0.76 -23.09 7.43
C VAL A 434 1.76 -23.80 6.53
N ILE A 435 1.80 -23.41 5.26
CA ILE A 435 2.82 -23.81 4.30
C ILE A 435 3.83 -22.68 4.21
N LEU A 436 5.10 -22.96 4.41
CA LEU A 436 6.19 -22.01 4.16
C LEU A 436 6.86 -22.37 2.83
N LEU A 437 7.20 -21.35 2.05
CA LEU A 437 7.76 -21.46 0.71
C LEU A 437 9.27 -21.15 0.71
N HIS A 438 9.98 -21.64 -0.30
CA HIS A 438 11.36 -21.26 -0.55
C HIS A 438 11.41 -19.83 -1.11
N ARG A 439 11.91 -18.88 -0.32
CA ARG A 439 11.94 -17.45 -0.69
C ARG A 439 12.75 -17.18 -1.94
N ASP A 440 13.84 -17.91 -2.15
CA ASP A 440 14.68 -17.83 -3.35
C ASP A 440 13.98 -18.34 -4.62
N LYS A 441 12.76 -18.86 -4.51
CA LYS A 441 11.89 -19.30 -5.61
C LYS A 441 10.74 -18.36 -5.88
N LEU A 442 10.58 -17.30 -5.10
CA LEU A 442 9.60 -16.25 -5.38
C LEU A 442 10.17 -15.24 -6.38
N PRO A 443 9.34 -14.64 -7.27
CA PRO A 443 9.81 -13.62 -8.20
C PRO A 443 10.24 -12.32 -7.52
N TYR A 444 9.60 -11.98 -6.40
CA TYR A 444 9.79 -10.70 -5.71
C TYR A 444 9.94 -10.86 -4.17
N PRO A 445 10.88 -11.70 -3.67
CA PRO A 445 11.05 -11.96 -2.24
C PRO A 445 11.41 -10.74 -1.40
N GLN A 446 11.92 -9.68 -2.03
CA GLN A 446 12.23 -8.40 -1.41
C GLN A 446 10.99 -7.54 -1.09
N ARG A 447 9.81 -7.89 -1.64
CA ARG A 447 8.54 -7.20 -1.32
C ARG A 447 8.01 -7.56 0.07
N LEU A 448 8.39 -8.74 0.57
CA LEU A 448 7.98 -9.19 1.89
C LEU A 448 8.79 -8.48 2.98
N LEU A 449 8.10 -7.64 3.77
CA LEU A 449 8.71 -6.90 4.89
C LEU A 449 9.28 -7.84 5.96
N PHE A 450 8.51 -8.87 6.32
CA PHE A 450 8.84 -9.77 7.42
C PHE A 450 8.78 -11.22 6.93
N PRO A 451 9.94 -11.90 6.85
CA PRO A 451 9.99 -13.31 6.49
C PRO A 451 9.15 -14.16 7.46
N SER A 452 8.44 -15.13 6.91
CA SER A 452 7.57 -15.99 7.73
C SER A 452 8.38 -17.07 8.41
N GLU A 453 8.29 -17.09 9.74
CA GLU A 453 8.86 -18.13 10.59
C GLU A 453 7.79 -18.66 11.54
N LEU A 454 7.86 -19.96 11.81
CA LEU A 454 6.90 -20.64 12.65
C LEU A 454 7.63 -21.50 13.68
N ASN A 455 7.49 -21.13 14.94
CA ASN A 455 8.13 -21.81 16.08
C ASN A 455 7.18 -22.78 16.80
N GLN A 456 5.97 -22.98 16.27
CA GLN A 456 4.89 -23.75 16.90
C GLN A 456 4.20 -24.65 15.87
N GLY A 457 3.60 -25.74 16.34
CA GLY A 457 2.88 -26.71 15.52
C GLY A 457 3.67 -27.98 15.18
N LYS A 458 2.94 -28.99 14.70
CA LYS A 458 3.52 -30.26 14.24
C LYS A 458 4.07 -30.07 12.83
N HIS A 459 5.36 -30.32 12.64
CA HIS A 459 5.98 -30.31 11.33
C HIS A 459 5.57 -31.58 10.56
N VAL A 460 4.83 -31.40 9.46
CA VAL A 460 4.20 -32.50 8.70
C VAL A 460 5.01 -32.90 7.48
N ALA A 461 5.60 -31.92 6.78
CA ALA A 461 6.38 -32.15 5.57
C ALA A 461 7.53 -31.14 5.46
N ARG A 462 8.67 -31.58 4.90
CA ARG A 462 9.84 -30.74 4.58
C ARG A 462 10.22 -30.94 3.11
N GLY A 463 10.45 -29.83 2.40
CA GLY A 463 10.81 -29.85 0.98
C GLY A 463 12.17 -29.22 0.71
N ASN A 464 12.87 -29.73 -0.31
CA ASN A 464 14.09 -29.14 -0.83
C ASN A 464 13.78 -28.21 -2.01
N ALA A 465 14.51 -27.12 -2.13
CA ALA A 465 14.33 -26.16 -3.22
C ALA A 465 14.69 -26.78 -4.58
N SER A 466 13.87 -26.50 -5.60
CA SER A 466 14.13 -26.96 -6.97
C SER A 466 15.35 -26.26 -7.57
N LYS A 467 16.08 -26.97 -8.45
CA LYS A 467 17.14 -26.37 -9.28
C LYS A 467 16.64 -25.97 -10.68
N VAL A 468 15.41 -26.36 -11.03
CA VAL A 468 14.83 -26.16 -12.37
C VAL A 468 14.48 -24.69 -12.62
N PHE A 469 13.97 -24.00 -11.60
CA PHE A 469 13.56 -22.60 -11.68
C PHE A 469 14.44 -21.71 -10.79
N GLN A 470 14.88 -20.60 -11.37
CA GLN A 470 15.53 -19.49 -10.68
C GLN A 470 14.86 -18.16 -11.08
N PRO A 471 14.28 -17.43 -10.12
CA PRO A 471 13.61 -16.15 -10.39
C PRO A 471 14.60 -15.00 -10.65
N PHE A 472 15.90 -15.27 -10.57
CA PHE A 472 16.96 -14.30 -10.80
C PHE A 472 18.02 -14.87 -11.75
N MET A 473 18.42 -14.04 -12.72
CA MET A 473 19.51 -14.32 -13.65
C MET A 473 20.83 -13.95 -12.98
N SER A 474 21.81 -14.86 -13.06
CA SER A 474 23.14 -14.64 -12.51
C SER A 474 24.02 -13.84 -13.48
N PRO A 475 25.08 -13.17 -12.98
CA PRO A 475 26.05 -12.51 -13.84
C PRO A 475 26.68 -13.41 -14.92
N GLY A 476 26.77 -14.72 -14.65
CA GLY A 476 27.25 -15.72 -15.61
C GLY A 476 26.27 -16.01 -16.75
N ASP A 477 24.97 -15.76 -16.55
CA ASP A 477 23.92 -15.99 -17.54
C ASP A 477 23.85 -14.92 -18.63
N PHE A 478 24.56 -13.79 -18.43
CA PHE A 478 24.68 -12.70 -19.41
C PHE A 478 25.66 -13.02 -20.57
N LYS A 479 26.14 -14.26 -20.67
CA LYS A 479 26.88 -14.76 -21.83
C LYS A 479 25.87 -15.16 -22.91
N GLY A 480 25.59 -14.25 -23.84
CA GLY A 480 24.65 -14.50 -24.94
C GLY A 480 24.27 -13.21 -25.67
N SER A 481 23.51 -13.34 -26.77
CA SER A 481 22.92 -12.19 -27.45
C SER A 481 21.82 -11.54 -26.60
N LEU A 482 21.50 -10.27 -26.85
CA LEU A 482 20.38 -9.58 -26.17
C LEU A 482 19.05 -10.32 -26.38
N GLU A 483 18.86 -10.89 -27.56
CA GLU A 483 17.66 -11.64 -27.93
C GLU A 483 17.49 -12.91 -27.09
N GLU A 484 18.58 -13.66 -26.86
CA GLU A 484 18.58 -14.82 -25.96
C GLU A 484 18.23 -14.44 -24.51
N LEU A 485 18.69 -13.28 -24.05
CA LEU A 485 18.36 -12.79 -22.72
C LEU A 485 16.90 -12.35 -22.62
N LYS A 486 16.36 -11.68 -23.65
CA LYS A 486 14.94 -11.33 -23.74
C LYS A 486 14.05 -12.58 -23.71
N ASN A 487 14.44 -13.65 -24.38
CA ASN A 487 13.70 -14.93 -24.37
C ASN A 487 13.69 -15.62 -22.99
N LYS A 488 14.61 -15.28 -22.08
CA LYS A 488 14.61 -15.77 -20.69
C LYS A 488 13.68 -14.97 -19.77
N LEU A 489 13.19 -13.81 -20.21
CA LEU A 489 12.29 -12.97 -19.42
C LEU A 489 10.86 -13.54 -19.45
N LEU A 490 10.34 -13.89 -18.28
CA LEU A 490 9.02 -14.46 -18.10
C LEU A 490 8.01 -13.35 -17.79
N VAL A 491 7.13 -13.06 -18.74
CA VAL A 491 6.08 -12.04 -18.58
C VAL A 491 4.88 -12.65 -17.85
N ASN A 492 4.37 -11.94 -16.83
CA ASN A 492 3.18 -12.32 -16.04
C ASN A 492 3.29 -13.72 -15.39
N PHE A 493 4.52 -14.16 -15.11
CA PHE A 493 4.77 -15.44 -14.44
C PHE A 493 4.98 -15.24 -12.94
N ASP A 494 4.11 -15.83 -12.14
CA ASP A 494 4.24 -15.91 -10.69
C ASP A 494 3.94 -17.35 -10.20
N PRO A 495 4.96 -18.11 -9.77
CA PRO A 495 4.77 -19.49 -9.31
C PRO A 495 3.85 -19.58 -8.09
N LEU A 496 3.74 -18.53 -7.26
CA LEU A 496 2.82 -18.53 -6.13
C LEU A 496 1.37 -18.50 -6.61
N ARG A 497 1.06 -17.67 -7.60
CA ARG A 497 -0.30 -17.58 -8.19
C ARG A 497 -0.71 -18.91 -8.83
N PHE A 498 0.19 -19.54 -9.58
CA PHE A 498 -0.08 -20.84 -10.20
C PHE A 498 -0.25 -21.94 -9.15
N PHE A 499 0.66 -22.02 -8.18
CA PHE A 499 0.58 -23.00 -7.09
C PHE A 499 -0.72 -22.87 -6.30
N PHE A 500 -1.15 -21.65 -6.00
CA PHE A 500 -2.45 -21.38 -5.37
C PHE A 500 -3.62 -21.89 -6.22
N GLY A 501 -3.65 -21.55 -7.51
CA GLY A 501 -4.73 -21.98 -8.41
C GLY A 501 -4.79 -23.50 -8.56
N ASP A 502 -3.65 -24.17 -8.52
CA ASP A 502 -3.58 -25.64 -8.55
C ASP A 502 -4.04 -26.25 -7.22
N LEU A 503 -3.68 -25.65 -6.07
CA LEU A 503 -4.18 -26.08 -4.77
C LEU A 503 -5.70 -25.94 -4.63
N GLU A 504 -6.29 -24.84 -5.12
CA GLU A 504 -7.75 -24.65 -5.08
C GLU A 504 -8.49 -25.67 -5.95
N LYS A 505 -7.91 -26.08 -7.08
CA LYS A 505 -8.49 -27.10 -7.96
C LYS A 505 -8.39 -28.50 -7.36
N GLU A 506 -7.19 -28.89 -6.91
CA GLU A 506 -6.91 -30.24 -6.43
C GLU A 506 -7.60 -30.53 -5.09
N PHE A 507 -7.57 -29.57 -4.15
CA PHE A 507 -8.10 -29.73 -2.79
C PHE A 507 -9.42 -28.98 -2.57
N SER A 508 -10.21 -28.82 -3.64
CA SER A 508 -11.50 -28.14 -3.58
C SER A 508 -12.41 -28.72 -2.48
N ASN A 509 -13.09 -27.85 -1.74
CA ASN A 509 -13.99 -28.20 -0.61
C ASN A 509 -13.33 -28.83 0.64
N MET A 510 -12.00 -28.97 0.69
CA MET A 510 -11.31 -29.51 1.87
C MET A 510 -10.89 -28.40 2.83
N PHE A 511 -10.36 -27.32 2.28
CA PHE A 511 -9.92 -26.16 3.04
C PHE A 511 -9.92 -24.90 2.20
N LYS A 512 -9.90 -23.77 2.89
CA LYS A 512 -9.69 -22.45 2.30
C LYS A 512 -8.24 -22.03 2.44
N VAL A 513 -7.69 -21.52 1.36
CA VAL A 513 -6.30 -21.08 1.25
C VAL A 513 -6.21 -19.56 1.36
N TRP A 514 -5.21 -19.08 2.10
CA TRP A 514 -4.93 -17.67 2.32
C TRP A 514 -3.47 -17.39 2.00
N TYR A 515 -3.19 -16.46 1.10
CA TYR A 515 -1.83 -16.08 0.75
C TYR A 515 -1.73 -14.59 0.47
N ASP A 516 -0.51 -14.07 0.53
CA ASP A 516 -0.20 -12.71 0.10
C ASP A 516 0.22 -12.72 -1.38
N SER A 517 -0.65 -12.17 -2.23
CA SER A 517 -0.45 -12.07 -3.68
C SER A 517 0.65 -11.08 -4.08
N LEU A 518 1.24 -10.36 -3.12
CA LEU A 518 2.30 -9.39 -3.38
C LEU A 518 3.71 -9.95 -3.15
N GLY A 519 3.84 -11.25 -2.89
CA GLY A 519 5.12 -11.94 -2.75
C GLY A 519 5.38 -12.56 -1.38
N GLY A 520 4.31 -12.94 -0.66
CA GLY A 520 4.45 -13.64 0.62
C GLY A 520 5.12 -15.00 0.49
N ASP A 521 5.83 -15.41 1.53
CA ASP A 521 6.52 -16.70 1.64
C ASP A 521 5.76 -17.72 2.50
N ALA A 522 4.52 -17.40 2.87
CA ALA A 522 3.65 -18.28 3.64
C ALA A 522 2.24 -18.32 3.06
N ILE A 523 1.64 -19.50 3.15
CA ILE A 523 0.24 -19.76 2.82
C ILE A 523 -0.43 -20.32 4.08
N GLY A 524 -1.48 -19.64 4.53
CA GLY A 524 -2.33 -20.09 5.61
C GLY A 524 -3.46 -20.98 5.10
N ILE A 525 -3.77 -22.05 5.82
CA ILE A 525 -4.88 -22.95 5.55
C ILE A 525 -5.88 -22.83 6.69
N THR A 526 -7.16 -22.72 6.35
CA THR A 526 -8.26 -22.93 7.30
C THR A 526 -9.15 -24.05 6.81
N TRP A 527 -9.37 -25.06 7.63
CA TRP A 527 -10.21 -26.19 7.29
C TRP A 527 -11.63 -25.73 6.96
N ASP A 528 -12.21 -26.29 5.91
CA ASP A 528 -13.64 -26.16 5.71
C ASP A 528 -14.38 -27.06 6.72
N ARG A 529 -15.67 -26.81 6.94
CA ARG A 529 -16.45 -27.61 7.90
C ARG A 529 -16.59 -29.04 7.38
N PHE A 530 -15.76 -29.96 7.90
CA PHE A 530 -15.88 -31.39 7.63
C PHE A 530 -17.27 -31.89 8.00
N SER A 531 -18.01 -32.44 7.03
CA SER A 531 -19.12 -33.33 7.34
C SER A 531 -18.53 -34.70 7.69
N SER A 532 -18.71 -35.15 8.93
CA SER A 532 -18.25 -36.46 9.40
C SER A 532 -18.98 -37.65 8.75
N LYS A 533 -19.87 -37.39 7.79
CA LYS A 533 -20.65 -38.39 7.07
C LYS A 533 -20.69 -38.08 5.58
N LYS A 534 -19.67 -38.53 4.84
CA LYS A 534 -19.93 -39.00 3.48
C LYS A 534 -20.94 -40.14 3.60
N ARG A 535 -22.10 -40.01 2.93
CA ARG A 535 -23.06 -41.12 2.82
C ARG A 535 -22.38 -42.24 2.02
N GLY A 536 -21.90 -43.26 2.73
CA GLY A 536 -21.33 -44.47 2.14
C GLY A 536 -19.87 -44.71 2.51
N GLY A 537 -19.62 -45.24 3.71
CA GLY A 537 -18.51 -46.16 4.03
C GLY A 537 -17.04 -45.72 3.87
N GLU A 538 -16.72 -44.58 3.24
CA GLU A 538 -15.34 -44.10 3.14
C GLU A 538 -14.95 -43.33 4.41
N GLU A 539 -13.98 -43.85 5.17
CA GLU A 539 -13.30 -43.10 6.23
C GLU A 539 -12.72 -41.80 5.64
N GLY A 540 -13.02 -40.65 6.25
CA GLY A 540 -12.46 -39.38 5.79
C GLY A 540 -10.94 -39.36 5.91
N GLU A 541 -10.24 -38.84 4.90
CA GLU A 541 -8.77 -38.75 4.90
C GLU A 541 -8.25 -37.99 6.13
N ASP A 542 -7.18 -38.50 6.75
CA ASP A 542 -6.51 -37.84 7.88
C ASP A 542 -6.02 -36.44 7.42
N PRO A 543 -6.40 -35.35 8.12
CA PRO A 543 -5.88 -34.01 7.87
C PRO A 543 -4.36 -33.94 7.75
N VAL A 544 -3.63 -34.79 8.47
CA VAL A 544 -2.17 -34.85 8.36
C VAL A 544 -1.72 -35.40 7.01
N ASP A 545 -2.40 -36.40 6.47
CA ASP A 545 -2.07 -36.98 5.17
C ASP A 545 -2.41 -36.03 4.02
N ILE A 546 -3.52 -35.29 4.14
CA ILE A 546 -3.85 -34.19 3.21
C ILE A 546 -2.72 -33.16 3.19
N LEU A 547 -2.22 -32.74 4.35
CA LEU A 547 -1.11 -31.79 4.44
C LEU A 547 0.22 -32.36 3.91
N LYS A 548 0.47 -33.67 4.01
CA LYS A 548 1.61 -34.31 3.35
C LYS A 548 1.47 -34.27 1.83
N SER A 549 0.28 -34.56 1.31
CA SER A 549 -0.04 -34.48 -0.12
C SER A 549 0.20 -33.07 -0.65
N VAL A 550 -0.22 -32.03 0.08
CA VAL A 550 0.09 -30.62 -0.24
C VAL A 550 1.61 -30.38 -0.32
N GLY A 551 2.38 -30.92 0.63
CA GLY A 551 3.83 -30.80 0.62
C GLY A 551 4.49 -31.51 -0.58
N GLN A 552 3.96 -32.66 -0.99
CA GLN A 552 4.43 -33.40 -2.16
C GLN A 552 4.02 -32.71 -3.47
N PHE A 553 2.82 -32.15 -3.52
CA PHE A 553 2.30 -31.40 -4.66
C PHE A 553 3.17 -30.17 -4.95
N GLY A 554 3.56 -29.44 -3.90
CA GLY A 554 4.46 -28.29 -4.01
C GLY A 554 5.96 -28.61 -4.02
N LYS A 555 6.36 -29.84 -4.37
CA LYS A 555 7.78 -30.28 -4.33
C LYS A 555 8.67 -29.32 -5.13
N GLY A 556 9.72 -28.82 -4.47
CA GLY A 556 10.65 -27.88 -5.08
C GLY A 556 10.33 -26.40 -4.82
N PHE A 557 9.10 -26.10 -4.41
CA PHE A 557 8.64 -24.74 -4.08
C PHE A 557 8.29 -24.60 -2.58
N VAL A 558 7.66 -25.63 -2.01
CA VAL A 558 7.35 -25.72 -0.58
C VAL A 558 8.61 -26.05 0.22
N ARG A 559 8.88 -25.22 1.24
CA ARG A 559 9.95 -25.43 2.22
C ARG A 559 9.52 -26.36 3.34
N SER A 560 8.33 -26.12 3.90
CA SER A 560 7.83 -26.87 5.05
C SER A 560 6.33 -26.69 5.23
N VAL A 561 5.66 -27.70 5.78
CA VAL A 561 4.23 -27.67 6.11
C VAL A 561 4.06 -27.94 7.60
N TYR A 562 3.30 -27.08 8.28
CA TYR A 562 3.02 -27.18 9.72
C TYR A 562 1.52 -27.30 9.97
N SER A 563 1.13 -28.25 10.80
CA SER A 563 -0.22 -28.36 11.35
C SER A 563 -0.27 -27.67 12.72
N LEU A 564 -1.15 -26.68 12.87
CA LEU A 564 -1.32 -25.90 14.10
C LEU A 564 -2.54 -26.34 14.90
N LYS A 565 -3.65 -26.67 14.22
CA LYS A 565 -4.93 -27.05 14.82
C LYS A 565 -5.54 -28.22 14.06
N SER A 566 -6.14 -29.15 14.80
CA SER A 566 -6.97 -30.20 14.21
C SER A 566 -8.28 -29.61 13.67
N PRO A 567 -8.91 -30.21 12.65
CA PRO A 567 -10.19 -29.74 12.17
C PRO A 567 -11.28 -29.84 13.22
N ARG A 568 -12.23 -28.91 13.16
CA ARG A 568 -13.42 -28.95 14.03
C ARG A 568 -14.41 -29.94 13.45
N LEU A 569 -14.57 -31.10 14.08
CA LEU A 569 -15.62 -32.06 13.76
C LEU A 569 -16.97 -31.49 14.20
N MET A 570 -17.98 -31.48 13.32
CA MET A 570 -19.37 -31.31 13.76
C MET A 570 -19.89 -32.65 14.27
N ASN A 571 -20.42 -32.64 15.50
CA ASN A 571 -21.32 -33.68 15.98
C ASN A 571 -22.70 -33.55 15.34
#